data_AF-A0AAV2KHN6-F1
#
_entry.id   AF-A0AAV2KHN6-F1
#
_cell.length_a   1.000
_cell.length_b   1.000
_cell.length_c   1.000
_cell.angle_alpha   90.00
_cell.angle_beta   90.00
_cell.angle_gamma   90.00
#
_symmetry.space_group_name_H-M   'P 1'
#
loop_
_entity.id
_entity.type
_entity.pdbx_description
1 polymer ?
#
loop_
_entity_poly.entity_id
_entity_poly.type
_entity_poly.pdbx_seq_one_letter_code
_entity_poly.pdbx_strand_id
1 'polypeptide(L)'
;MKSSLSQTLCPECDEDLSVSDSVRLVGGSGFCSGSLQIWNQSWISVCEGALDLRGAEVLCKELGCNAPSVLHRALSPLGPTFHCEGHESALIDCPRSRPKTCSSGPSEVVICSG
;
A
#
# COMPACT_ATOMS: atom_id res chain seq x y z
N MET A 1 30.18 -8.60 12.94
CA MET A 1 29.20 -9.72 12.76
C MET A 1 27.81 -9.09 12.89
N LYS A 2 26.84 -9.12 11.97
CA LYS A 2 26.74 -9.42 10.52
C LYS A 2 25.93 -8.25 9.91
N SER A 3 25.75 -8.03 8.60
CA SER A 3 26.16 -8.76 7.39
C SER A 3 26.63 -7.72 6.33
N SER A 4 26.32 -7.92 5.04
CA SER A 4 26.24 -6.88 4.00
C SER A 4 25.23 -7.32 2.90
N LEU A 5 24.97 -6.42 1.94
CA LEU A 5 24.24 -6.59 0.66
C LEU A 5 22.69 -6.57 0.76
N SER A 6 21.94 -5.90 -0.13
CA SER A 6 22.33 -5.25 -1.40
C SER A 6 21.49 -3.99 -1.68
N GLN A 7 22.13 -2.83 -1.83
CA GLN A 7 21.49 -1.65 -2.44
C GLN A 7 21.52 -1.79 -3.96
N THR A 8 20.35 -1.97 -4.57
CA THR A 8 20.18 -1.82 -6.02
C THR A 8 20.13 -0.34 -6.34
N LEU A 9 21.03 0.12 -7.22
CA LEU A 9 21.11 1.53 -7.60
C LEU A 9 19.85 1.98 -8.34
N CYS A 10 19.25 3.07 -7.85
CA CYS A 10 18.57 4.05 -8.69
C CYS A 10 19.43 5.32 -8.67
N PRO A 11 20.02 5.76 -9.81
CA PRO A 11 20.62 7.08 -9.87
C PRO A 11 19.50 8.15 -9.86
N GLU A 12 19.69 9.19 -9.06
CA GLU A 12 18.79 10.37 -8.94
C GLU A 12 17.44 10.15 -8.22
N CYS A 13 17.51 9.80 -6.93
CA CYS A 13 16.47 10.16 -5.95
C CYS A 13 17.17 10.71 -4.70
N ASP A 14 17.22 12.04 -4.55
CA ASP A 14 17.61 12.71 -3.30
C ASP A 14 16.53 12.46 -2.23
N GLU A 15 16.97 12.07 -1.02
CA GLU A 15 16.28 11.98 0.29
C GLU A 15 14.75 11.70 0.37
N ASP A 16 14.41 10.69 1.19
CA ASP A 16 13.06 10.34 1.68
C ASP A 16 12.12 9.50 0.78
N LEU A 17 12.67 8.50 0.07
CA LEU A 17 11.89 7.33 -0.35
C LEU A 17 11.73 6.33 0.81
N SER A 18 10.62 6.40 1.54
CA SER A 18 10.27 5.44 2.58
C SER A 18 9.90 4.08 1.98
N VAL A 19 10.90 3.20 1.84
CA VAL A 19 10.69 1.79 1.49
C VAL A 19 9.97 1.11 2.65
N SER A 20 8.65 0.95 2.57
CA SER A 20 7.90 0.15 3.54
C SER A 20 8.21 -1.34 3.35
N ASP A 21 8.69 -1.99 4.40
CA ASP A 21 8.84 -3.44 4.47
C ASP A 21 7.49 -4.18 4.56
N SER A 22 6.38 -3.46 4.82
CA SER A 22 5.06 -4.04 5.11
C SER A 22 4.05 -3.88 3.97
N VAL A 23 4.15 -2.82 3.15
CA VAL A 23 3.23 -2.54 2.04
C VAL A 23 3.98 -2.07 0.80
N ARG A 24 3.40 -2.30 -0.38
CA ARG A 24 3.91 -1.76 -1.65
C ARG A 24 2.82 -1.65 -2.70
N LEU A 25 3.01 -0.74 -3.65
CA LEU A 25 2.23 -0.67 -4.89
C LEU A 25 3.01 -1.33 -6.03
N VAL A 26 2.34 -2.17 -6.84
CA VAL A 26 2.97 -2.88 -7.96
C VAL A 26 2.23 -2.68 -9.28
N GLY A 27 2.98 -2.60 -10.38
CA GLY A 27 2.42 -2.55 -11.73
C GLY A 27 1.79 -1.21 -12.16
N GLY A 28 1.98 -0.14 -11.38
CA GLY A 28 1.62 1.22 -11.79
C GLY A 28 2.76 1.95 -12.54
N SER A 29 2.62 3.26 -12.65
CA SER A 29 3.54 4.16 -13.35
C SER A 29 4.74 4.62 -12.51
N GLY A 30 4.78 4.27 -11.23
CA GLY A 30 5.85 4.64 -10.28
C GLY A 30 5.57 4.05 -8.89
N PHE A 31 6.36 4.43 -7.88
CA PHE A 31 6.18 3.91 -6.51
C PHE A 31 4.87 4.38 -5.86
N CYS A 32 4.36 5.55 -6.24
CA CYS A 32 3.08 6.12 -5.80
C CYS A 32 1.83 5.59 -6.52
N SER A 33 1.93 4.56 -7.39
CA SER A 33 0.74 4.00 -8.05
C SER A 33 0.83 2.50 -8.30
N GLY A 34 -0.31 1.81 -8.24
CA GLY A 34 -0.41 0.39 -8.61
C GLY A 34 -1.38 -0.42 -7.77
N SER A 35 -1.30 -1.75 -7.92
CA SER A 35 -2.04 -2.69 -7.08
C SER A 35 -1.40 -2.81 -5.70
N LEU A 36 -2.20 -2.71 -4.63
CA LEU A 36 -1.72 -2.84 -3.27
C LEU A 36 -1.35 -4.30 -2.95
N GLN A 37 -0.14 -4.48 -2.45
CA GLN A 37 0.31 -5.71 -1.81
C GLN A 37 0.78 -5.44 -0.38
N ILE A 38 0.52 -6.40 0.50
CA ILE A 38 0.97 -6.38 1.89
C ILE A 38 1.83 -7.60 2.19
N TRP A 39 2.75 -7.48 3.16
CA TRP A 39 3.56 -8.58 3.63
C TRP A 39 2.80 -9.43 4.68
N ASN A 40 2.59 -10.71 4.38
CA ASN A 40 1.98 -11.67 5.30
C ASN A 40 2.62 -13.05 5.11
N GLN A 41 3.89 -13.19 5.52
CA GLN A 41 4.80 -14.33 5.24
C GLN A 41 5.19 -14.48 3.75
N SER A 42 4.38 -13.95 2.85
CA SER A 42 4.70 -13.64 1.46
C SER A 42 4.01 -12.33 1.07
N TRP A 43 4.40 -11.76 -0.08
CA TRP A 43 3.67 -10.65 -0.68
C TRP A 43 2.33 -11.14 -1.21
N ILE A 44 1.23 -10.59 -0.68
CA ILE A 44 -0.14 -10.92 -1.11
C ILE A 44 -0.83 -9.69 -1.68
N SER A 45 -1.50 -9.84 -2.83
CA SER A 45 -2.42 -8.82 -3.35
C SER A 45 -3.71 -8.82 -2.53
N VAL A 46 -4.17 -7.64 -2.12
CA VAL A 46 -5.47 -7.47 -1.47
C VAL A 46 -6.57 -7.24 -2.51
N CYS A 47 -7.76 -7.77 -2.25
CA CYS A 47 -8.94 -7.58 -3.11
C CYS A 47 -9.36 -6.11 -3.25
N GLU A 48 -9.98 -5.75 -4.38
CA GLU A 48 -10.64 -4.45 -4.57
C GLU A 48 -11.74 -4.20 -3.50
N GLY A 49 -11.87 -2.96 -3.03
CA GLY A 49 -12.72 -2.59 -1.92
C GLY A 49 -12.16 -2.96 -0.54
N ALA A 50 -10.85 -3.21 -0.43
CA ALA A 50 -10.15 -3.46 0.83
C ALA A 50 -9.74 -2.17 1.56
N LEU A 51 -9.68 -1.04 0.86
CA LEU A 51 -9.37 0.28 1.41
C LEU A 51 -10.57 1.24 1.36
N ASP A 52 -10.64 2.12 2.35
CA ASP A 52 -11.40 3.37 2.25
C ASP A 52 -10.45 4.56 2.03
N LEU A 53 -10.99 5.78 2.07
CA LEU A 53 -10.19 6.99 1.86
C LEU A 53 -9.13 7.20 2.96
N ARG A 54 -9.45 6.91 4.22
CA ARG A 54 -8.51 7.09 5.35
C ARG A 54 -7.36 6.09 5.27
N GLY A 55 -7.65 4.85 4.91
CA GLY A 55 -6.61 3.86 4.64
C GLY A 55 -5.71 4.24 3.47
N ALA A 56 -6.26 4.85 2.41
CA ALA A 56 -5.47 5.37 1.31
C ALA A 56 -4.59 6.57 1.70
N GLU A 57 -5.07 7.46 2.58
CA GLU A 57 -4.28 8.57 3.16
C GLU A 57 -3.09 8.04 3.98
N VAL A 58 -3.32 7.05 4.85
CA VAL A 58 -2.25 6.39 5.64
C VAL A 58 -1.23 5.72 4.71
N LEU A 59 -1.69 4.94 3.72
CA LEU A 59 -0.82 4.24 2.78
C LEU A 59 0.04 5.19 1.93
N CYS A 60 -0.55 6.26 1.40
CA CYS A 60 0.20 7.22 0.59
C CYS A 60 1.29 7.91 1.42
N LYS A 61 0.96 8.31 2.65
CA LYS A 61 1.91 8.89 3.60
C LYS A 61 3.00 7.90 4.03
N GLU A 62 2.68 6.63 4.24
CA GLU A 62 3.65 5.56 4.56
C GLU A 62 4.69 5.38 3.45
N LEU A 63 4.29 5.58 2.19
CA LEU A 63 5.13 5.47 0.99
C LEU A 63 5.86 6.77 0.59
N GLY A 64 5.78 7.83 1.41
CA GLY A 64 6.39 9.13 1.11
C GLY A 64 5.69 9.90 -0.02
N CYS A 65 4.48 9.48 -0.40
CA CYS A 65 3.68 10.11 -1.44
C CYS A 65 2.73 11.18 -0.87
N ASN A 66 2.27 12.08 -1.73
CA ASN A 66 1.21 13.03 -1.41
C ASN A 66 -0.18 12.35 -1.41
N ALA A 67 -1.22 13.11 -1.03
CA ALA A 67 -2.59 12.62 -0.82
C ALA A 67 -3.14 11.74 -1.97
N PRO A 68 -4.01 10.75 -1.68
CA PRO A 68 -4.61 9.89 -2.70
C PRO A 68 -5.38 10.71 -3.75
N SER A 69 -5.01 10.57 -5.02
CA SER A 69 -5.64 11.26 -6.14
C SER A 69 -6.77 10.45 -6.77
N VAL A 70 -6.62 9.12 -6.79
CA VAL A 70 -7.66 8.18 -7.24
C VAL A 70 -7.69 6.98 -6.29
N LEU A 71 -8.87 6.71 -5.74
CA LEU A 71 -9.21 5.45 -5.09
C LEU A 71 -10.24 4.74 -5.96
N HIS A 72 -9.91 3.55 -6.47
CA HIS A 72 -10.83 2.77 -7.28
C HIS A 72 -11.87 2.06 -6.38
N ARG A 73 -12.85 2.82 -5.91
CA ARG A 73 -13.82 2.37 -4.91
C ARG A 73 -14.86 1.40 -5.49
N ALA A 74 -14.50 0.14 -5.63
CA ALA A 74 -15.51 -0.92 -5.57
C ALA A 74 -16.06 -0.99 -4.13
N LEU A 75 -17.39 -1.03 -4.01
CA LEU A 75 -18.03 -1.32 -2.73
C LEU A 75 -17.92 -2.83 -2.48
N SER A 76 -16.90 -3.24 -1.71
CA SER A 76 -16.85 -4.58 -1.14
C SER A 76 -18.15 -4.82 -0.34
N PRO A 77 -18.94 -5.87 -0.64
CA PRO A 77 -20.19 -6.17 0.08
C PRO A 77 -19.95 -6.59 1.54
N LEU A 78 -18.69 -6.69 1.96
CA LEU A 78 -18.25 -7.05 3.31
C LEU A 78 -17.46 -5.92 3.98
N GLY A 79 -17.44 -4.72 3.38
CA GLY A 79 -16.68 -3.56 3.86
C GLY A 79 -15.19 -3.62 3.54
N PRO A 80 -14.45 -2.54 3.87
CA PRO A 80 -13.00 -2.50 3.74
C PRO A 80 -12.32 -3.48 4.71
N THR A 81 -11.11 -3.90 4.35
CA THR A 81 -10.25 -4.73 5.21
C THR A 81 -9.60 -3.89 6.30
N PHE A 82 -9.17 -2.68 5.96
CA PHE A 82 -8.53 -1.73 6.87
C PHE A 82 -9.52 -0.63 7.26
N HIS A 83 -9.62 -0.37 8.57
CA HIS A 83 -10.48 0.64 9.16
C HIS A 83 -9.60 1.68 9.85
N CYS A 84 -8.89 2.48 9.05
CA CYS A 84 -7.96 3.48 9.56
C CYS A 84 -8.69 4.75 10.02
N GLU A 85 -8.19 5.41 11.06
CA GLU A 85 -8.64 6.73 11.48
C GLU A 85 -7.92 7.88 10.74
N GLY A 86 -6.84 7.60 10.01
CA GLY A 86 -6.05 8.59 9.24
C GLY A 86 -4.87 9.19 10.00
N HIS A 87 -4.62 8.72 11.23
CA HIS A 87 -3.54 9.21 12.11
C HIS A 87 -2.41 8.18 12.25
N GLU A 88 -2.62 6.96 11.78
CA GLU A 88 -1.67 5.87 11.76
C GLU A 88 -0.41 6.22 10.95
N SER A 89 0.72 5.64 11.34
CA SER A 89 2.00 5.82 10.64
C SER A 89 2.18 4.83 9.50
N ALA A 90 1.62 3.62 9.65
CA ALA A 90 1.60 2.58 8.63
C ALA A 90 0.22 1.91 8.55
N LEU A 91 -0.13 1.40 7.37
CA LEU A 91 -1.42 0.75 7.10
C LEU A 91 -1.61 -0.52 7.96
N ILE A 92 -0.51 -1.14 8.40
CA ILE A 92 -0.52 -2.32 9.28
C ILE A 92 -0.98 -2.00 10.71
N ASP A 93 -0.86 -0.74 11.15
CA ASP A 93 -1.26 -0.26 12.48
C ASP A 93 -2.78 -0.05 12.59
N CYS A 94 -3.46 0.10 11.45
CA CYS A 94 -4.91 0.30 11.42
C CYS A 94 -5.65 -0.94 11.93
N PRO A 95 -6.76 -0.77 12.68
CA PRO A 95 -7.72 -1.83 12.95
C PRO A 95 -8.15 -2.52 11.65
N ARG A 96 -7.94 -3.83 11.54
CA ARG A 96 -8.17 -4.55 10.29
C ARG A 96 -8.77 -5.94 10.47
N SER A 97 -9.63 -6.30 9.53
CA SER A 97 -10.13 -7.66 9.35
C SER A 97 -9.03 -8.57 8.78
N ARG A 98 -9.29 -9.89 8.72
CA ARG A 98 -8.41 -10.83 8.00
C ARG A 98 -8.34 -10.41 6.52
N PRO A 99 -7.16 -10.04 5.99
CA PRO A 99 -7.04 -9.52 4.63
C PRO A 99 -7.38 -10.61 3.63
N LYS A 100 -8.23 -10.26 2.66
CA LYS A 100 -8.66 -11.19 1.62
C LYS A 100 -7.68 -11.16 0.47
N THR A 101 -7.09 -12.32 0.20
CA THR A 101 -6.22 -12.55 -0.95
C THR A 101 -7.07 -12.83 -2.18
N CYS A 102 -7.06 -11.93 -3.16
CA CYS A 102 -7.73 -12.15 -4.44
C CYS A 102 -6.77 -12.81 -5.44
N SER A 103 -6.74 -14.14 -5.46
CA SER A 103 -6.01 -14.92 -6.48
C SER A 103 -6.74 -14.99 -7.83
N SER A 104 -8.04 -14.72 -7.83
CA SER A 104 -8.89 -14.62 -9.02
C SER A 104 -9.93 -13.52 -8.76
N GLY A 105 -9.68 -12.33 -9.31
CA GLY A 105 -10.47 -11.12 -9.05
C GLY A 105 -9.61 -9.85 -9.14
N PRO A 106 -10.21 -8.67 -9.19
CA PRO A 106 -9.49 -7.40 -9.17
C PRO A 106 -8.77 -7.20 -7.82
N SER A 107 -7.58 -6.63 -7.88
CA SER A 107 -6.84 -6.16 -6.70
C SER A 107 -7.19 -4.71 -6.40
N GLU A 108 -7.03 -4.28 -5.15
CA GLU A 108 -7.13 -2.87 -4.78
C GLU A 108 -6.07 -2.05 -5.53
N VAL A 109 -6.49 -0.97 -6.21
CA VAL A 109 -5.59 -0.09 -6.96
C VAL A 109 -5.62 1.30 -6.34
N VAL A 110 -4.44 1.77 -5.94
CA VAL A 110 -4.25 3.08 -5.29
C VAL A 110 -3.36 3.93 -6.18
N ILE A 111 -3.73 5.21 -6.33
CA ILE A 111 -2.92 6.23 -6.97
C ILE A 111 -2.77 7.39 -5.98
N CYS A 112 -1.57 7.55 -5.45
CA CYS A 112 -1.19 8.70 -4.66
C CYS A 112 -0.78 9.85 -5.57
N SER A 113 -0.88 11.08 -5.08
CA SER A 113 -0.26 12.22 -5.76
C SER A 113 1.26 12.10 -5.62
N GLY A 114 1.99 12.45 -6.68
CA GLY A 114 3.44 12.66 -6.62
C GLY A 114 3.79 14.02 -6.02
#